data_AF-A0A0H2KZM9-F1
#
_entry.id   AF-A0A0H2KZM9-F1
#
_cell.length_a   1.000
_cell.length_b   1.000
_cell.length_c   1.000
_cell.angle_alpha   90.00
_cell.angle_beta   90.00
_cell.angle_gamma   90.00
#
_symmetry.space_group_name_H-M   'P 1'
#
loop_
_entity.id
_entity.type
_entity.pdbx_description
1 polymer ?
#
loop_
_entity_poly.entity_id
_entity_poly.type
_entity_poly.pdbx_seq_one_letter_code
_entity_poly.pdbx_strand_id
1 'polypeptide(L)'
;MSGYSGAVANDLEALKRLSVSVKVSEDGAVAFDKADTLSLVTAVLEAVRDGAPVSDEWAARAAAVRAFTRKATDPAIYVTGLLARALSPTANVKSIKARSGAGGYSANDLYRLLASALAGQTELPGQAVFLGPSGVAPFNNNPWADKAVFVPRPRGVTDADYATLDTFLDAIAAGSVDDAREGLVAFIRACVVDVEFHAHSDRESEFVGQRRSVVIRAVNDLLDEDPEGGRRCQALLAAALATAFGDGVLSGGINDPSFKLPGDVQVMDGGEPTLVAEAKHRGNVDEAEVKNFIAKLAARNYSRAIYFALGPGNDHLRTLEAPLATEHETVTKIITSAGELLDQCFLWCSPLMAARFTDRFVRLYRIWLVRQGAKATARKWELLVRGALDEVTGDQPAGDHSADSGG
;
A
#
# COMPACT_ATOMS: atom_id res chain seq x y z
N MET A 1 -1.05 -1.92 -47.23
CA MET A 1 -2.02 -0.81 -47.13
C MET A 1 -1.84 -0.25 -45.72
N SER A 2 -0.98 0.73 -45.54
CA SER A 2 -1.26 2.17 -45.69
C SER A 2 -2.30 2.65 -44.68
N GLY A 3 -1.84 3.46 -43.72
CA GLY A 3 -2.68 4.33 -42.91
C GLY A 3 -2.54 4.11 -41.41
N TYR A 4 -1.47 4.64 -40.80
CA TYR A 4 -1.50 5.38 -39.53
C TYR A 4 -0.11 6.00 -39.30
N SER A 5 0.22 7.00 -40.12
CA SER A 5 1.24 7.99 -39.80
C SER A 5 0.52 9.31 -39.53
N GLY A 6 0.51 9.77 -38.28
CA GLY A 6 -0.04 11.07 -37.92
C GLY A 6 -0.32 11.20 -36.43
N ALA A 7 0.50 12.00 -35.74
CA ALA A 7 0.42 12.44 -34.34
C ALA A 7 0.97 11.49 -33.25
N VAL A 8 2.29 11.27 -33.26
CA VAL A 8 3.04 10.92 -32.04
C VAL A 8 3.92 12.12 -31.69
N ALA A 9 3.29 13.18 -31.18
CA ALA A 9 3.97 14.40 -30.77
C ALA A 9 3.55 14.81 -29.35
N ASN A 10 4.36 14.33 -28.38
CA ASN A 10 4.79 14.99 -27.15
C ASN A 10 3.75 15.47 -26.12
N ASP A 11 3.41 14.60 -25.18
CA ASP A 11 2.61 14.96 -23.98
C ASP A 11 3.33 15.87 -22.97
N LEU A 12 4.68 15.96 -23.00
CA LEU A 12 5.39 16.96 -22.21
C LEU A 12 5.00 18.40 -22.60
N GLU A 13 4.59 18.64 -23.85
CA GLU A 13 4.12 19.98 -24.27
C GLU A 13 2.75 20.33 -23.69
N ALA A 14 1.90 19.35 -23.39
CA ALA A 14 0.65 19.57 -22.67
C ALA A 14 0.94 19.97 -21.21
N LEU A 15 1.91 19.31 -20.58
CA LEU A 15 2.38 19.67 -19.24
C LEU A 15 2.90 21.11 -19.18
N LYS A 16 3.68 21.57 -20.18
CA LYS A 16 4.19 22.95 -20.25
C LYS A 16 3.08 24.02 -20.27
N ARG A 17 1.93 23.71 -20.86
CA ARG A 17 0.79 24.62 -21.00
C ARG A 17 -0.12 24.68 -19.77
N LEU A 18 0.07 23.78 -18.79
CA LEU A 18 -0.71 23.80 -17.56
C LEU A 18 -0.41 25.07 -16.76
N SER A 19 -1.47 25.87 -16.58
CA SER A 19 -1.49 26.97 -15.63
C SER A 19 -1.83 26.44 -14.25
N VAL A 20 -1.06 26.86 -13.24
CA VAL A 20 -1.21 26.46 -11.84
C VAL A 20 -1.32 27.74 -11.03
N SER A 21 -2.33 27.82 -10.16
CA SER A 21 -2.46 28.90 -9.20
C SER A 21 -1.71 28.56 -7.92
N VAL A 22 -0.83 29.46 -7.48
CA VAL A 22 -0.02 29.26 -6.28
C VAL A 22 -0.37 30.34 -5.26
N LYS A 23 -0.79 29.93 -4.06
CA LYS A 23 -1.02 30.86 -2.96
C LYS A 23 0.25 30.95 -2.13
N VAL A 24 0.74 32.16 -1.93
CA VAL A 24 1.89 32.45 -1.07
C VAL A 24 1.39 33.22 0.14
N SER A 25 1.67 32.73 1.35
CA SER A 25 1.33 33.41 2.60
C SER A 25 2.27 34.57 2.88
N GLU A 26 1.93 35.42 3.85
CA GLU A 26 2.73 36.60 4.23
C GLU A 26 4.16 36.25 4.68
N ASP A 27 4.36 35.07 5.25
CA ASP A 27 5.67 34.53 5.64
C ASP A 27 6.43 33.84 4.50
N GLY A 28 5.90 33.89 3.27
CA GLY A 28 6.52 33.33 2.07
C GLY A 28 6.36 31.82 1.91
N ALA A 29 5.53 31.17 2.73
CA ALA A 29 5.21 29.76 2.56
C ALA A 29 4.25 29.57 1.36
N VAL A 30 4.41 28.44 0.68
CA VAL A 30 3.64 28.08 -0.51
C VAL A 30 2.55 27.09 -0.12
N ALA A 31 1.31 27.46 -0.42
CA ALA A 31 0.15 26.58 -0.32
C ALA A 31 -0.29 26.16 -1.73
N PHE A 32 -0.40 24.85 -1.93
CA PHE A 32 -0.81 24.26 -3.19
C PHE A 32 -2.31 23.99 -3.21
N ASP A 33 -2.98 24.41 -4.28
CA ASP A 33 -4.39 24.13 -4.47
C ASP A 33 -4.62 22.66 -4.86
N LYS A 34 -5.69 22.06 -4.35
CA LYS A 34 -6.04 20.66 -4.62
C LYS A 34 -6.39 20.44 -6.09
N ALA A 35 -7.12 21.37 -6.72
CA ALA A 35 -7.54 21.25 -8.11
C ALA A 35 -6.34 21.35 -9.06
N ASP A 36 -5.40 22.24 -8.77
CA ASP A 36 -4.17 22.38 -9.57
C ASP A 36 -3.25 21.16 -9.41
N THR A 37 -3.13 20.64 -8.19
CA THR A 37 -2.37 19.40 -7.94
C THR A 37 -3.00 18.23 -8.69
N LEU A 38 -4.32 18.10 -8.66
CA LEU A 38 -5.05 17.05 -9.39
C LEU A 38 -4.86 17.19 -10.90
N SER A 39 -4.95 18.41 -11.43
CA SER A 39 -4.77 18.68 -12.87
C SER A 39 -3.37 18.31 -13.34
N LEU A 40 -2.33 18.69 -12.57
CA LEU A 40 -0.95 18.31 -12.87
C LEU A 40 -0.75 16.80 -12.81
N VAL A 41 -1.22 16.13 -11.75
CA VAL A 41 -1.07 14.67 -11.62
C VAL A 41 -1.79 13.92 -12.74
N THR A 42 -2.97 14.40 -13.17
CA THR A 42 -3.70 13.82 -14.31
C THR A 42 -2.89 13.92 -15.60
N ALA A 43 -2.37 15.11 -15.92
CA ALA A 43 -1.52 15.29 -17.10
C ALA A 43 -0.21 14.48 -17.05
N VAL A 44 0.35 14.26 -15.86
CA VAL A 44 1.51 13.38 -15.68
C VAL A 44 1.14 11.93 -15.99
N LEU A 45 -0.02 11.45 -15.53
CA LEU A 45 -0.47 10.09 -15.82
C LEU A 45 -0.72 9.87 -17.31
N GLU A 46 -1.32 10.85 -18.00
CA GLU A 46 -1.47 10.84 -19.46
C GLU A 46 -0.10 10.74 -20.15
N ALA A 47 0.86 11.61 -19.77
CA ALA A 47 2.22 11.56 -20.32
C ALA A 47 2.96 10.24 -20.03
N VAL A 48 2.70 9.62 -18.88
CA VAL A 48 3.23 8.29 -18.57
C VAL A 48 2.61 7.22 -19.47
N ARG A 49 1.28 7.23 -19.63
CA ARG A 49 0.51 6.30 -20.48
C ARG A 49 0.96 6.37 -21.94
N ASP A 50 1.14 7.57 -22.46
CA ASP A 50 1.45 7.81 -23.87
C ASP A 50 2.97 7.69 -24.15
N GLY A 51 3.75 7.29 -23.14
CA GLY A 51 5.17 6.98 -23.29
C GLY A 51 6.04 8.20 -23.55
N ALA A 52 5.68 9.36 -22.99
CA ALA A 52 6.40 10.61 -23.21
C ALA A 52 7.93 10.44 -22.99
N PRO A 53 8.78 10.95 -23.90
CA PRO A 53 10.23 10.79 -23.75
C PRO A 53 10.70 11.49 -22.48
N VAL A 54 11.48 10.79 -21.66
CA VAL A 54 12.20 11.37 -20.51
C VAL A 54 13.68 11.17 -20.73
N SER A 55 14.49 12.11 -20.30
CA SER A 55 15.96 12.01 -20.36
C SER A 55 16.46 10.85 -19.50
N ASP A 56 17.56 10.24 -19.95
CA ASP A 56 18.24 9.15 -19.24
C ASP A 56 18.64 9.56 -17.82
N GLU A 57 18.93 10.85 -17.61
CA GLU A 57 19.31 11.40 -16.32
C GLU A 57 18.15 11.34 -15.31
N TRP A 58 16.94 11.77 -15.70
CA TRP A 58 15.76 11.68 -14.85
C TRP A 58 15.29 10.24 -14.63
N ALA A 59 15.36 9.39 -15.67
CA ALA A 59 15.08 7.98 -15.54
C ALA A 59 16.04 7.28 -14.55
N ALA A 60 17.34 7.56 -14.64
CA ALA A 60 18.34 7.01 -13.73
C ALA A 60 18.13 7.48 -12.28
N ARG A 61 17.82 8.76 -12.06
CA ARG A 61 17.49 9.28 -10.72
C ARG A 61 16.27 8.60 -10.12
N ALA A 62 15.20 8.49 -10.90
CA ALA A 62 13.97 7.82 -10.48
C ALA A 62 14.25 6.36 -10.07
N ALA A 63 14.98 5.60 -10.90
CA ALA A 63 15.37 4.23 -10.61
C ALA A 63 16.24 4.11 -9.35
N ALA A 64 17.21 5.02 -9.17
CA ALA A 64 18.08 5.03 -8.00
C ALA A 64 17.31 5.30 -6.70
N VAL A 65 16.41 6.29 -6.69
CA VAL A 65 15.56 6.58 -5.51
C VAL A 65 14.66 5.41 -5.17
N ARG A 66 14.14 4.70 -6.18
CA ARG A 66 13.31 3.49 -5.99
C ARG A 66 14.09 2.33 -5.36
N ALA A 67 15.40 2.29 -5.55
CA ALA A 67 16.27 1.27 -4.99
C ALA A 67 16.71 1.55 -3.54
N PHE A 68 16.38 2.72 -2.98
CA PHE A 68 16.74 3.05 -1.59
C PHE A 68 16.15 2.03 -0.62
N THR A 69 17.03 1.46 0.21
CA THR A 69 16.67 0.33 1.08
C THR A 69 16.13 0.76 2.45
N ARG A 70 16.29 2.04 2.80
CA ARG A 70 15.98 2.59 4.11
C ARG A 70 14.77 3.52 4.04
N LYS A 71 13.64 3.05 4.57
CA LYS A 71 12.41 3.81 4.89
C LYS A 71 11.75 4.53 3.71
N ALA A 72 10.44 4.35 3.58
CA ALA A 72 9.66 4.92 2.49
C ALA A 72 9.48 6.46 2.51
N THR A 73 10.10 7.15 3.47
CA THR A 73 10.10 8.62 3.52
C THR A 73 11.08 9.27 2.54
N ASP A 74 12.20 8.63 2.20
CA ASP A 74 13.19 9.21 1.26
C ASP A 74 12.62 9.40 -0.16
N PRO A 75 11.96 8.38 -0.76
CA PRO A 75 11.23 8.57 -2.01
C PRO A 75 10.10 9.59 -1.91
N ALA A 76 9.45 9.72 -0.74
CA ALA A 76 8.41 10.71 -0.51
C ALA A 76 8.95 12.14 -0.51
N ILE A 77 10.13 12.38 0.06
CA ILE A 77 10.82 13.68 -0.01
C ILE A 77 11.20 14.00 -1.46
N TYR A 78 11.74 13.03 -2.19
CA TYR A 78 12.09 13.22 -3.60
C TYR A 78 10.88 13.61 -4.46
N VAL A 79 9.80 12.83 -4.40
CA VAL A 79 8.62 13.08 -5.25
C VAL A 79 7.87 14.35 -4.86
N THR A 80 7.84 14.71 -3.57
CA THR A 80 7.23 15.98 -3.14
C THR A 80 8.08 17.18 -3.54
N GLY A 81 9.42 17.04 -3.59
CA GLY A 81 10.31 18.04 -4.16
C GLY A 81 10.03 18.30 -5.64
N LEU A 82 9.94 17.23 -6.44
CA LEU A 82 9.54 17.32 -7.86
C LEU A 82 8.17 17.98 -8.02
N LEU A 83 7.17 17.51 -7.27
CA LEU A 83 5.81 18.04 -7.35
C LEU A 83 5.73 19.52 -6.94
N ALA A 84 6.41 19.90 -5.86
CA ALA A 84 6.44 21.28 -5.42
C ALA A 84 7.10 22.21 -6.44
N ARG A 85 8.22 21.78 -7.05
CA ARG A 85 8.90 22.53 -8.11
C ARG A 85 8.08 22.61 -9.39
N ALA A 86 7.37 21.54 -9.74
CA ALA A 86 6.47 21.47 -10.90
C ALA A 86 5.21 22.35 -10.74
N LEU A 87 4.80 22.65 -9.50
CA LEU A 87 3.69 23.54 -9.19
C LEU A 87 4.15 24.99 -8.98
N SER A 88 5.35 25.23 -8.45
CA SER A 88 5.86 26.57 -8.17
C SER A 88 7.37 26.71 -8.39
N PRO A 89 7.83 27.69 -9.19
CA PRO A 89 9.24 27.98 -9.39
C PRO A 89 9.93 28.57 -8.14
N THR A 90 9.18 28.94 -7.10
CA THR A 90 9.74 29.47 -5.85
C THR A 90 9.75 28.44 -4.72
N ALA A 91 9.22 27.23 -4.95
CA ALA A 91 9.17 26.19 -3.93
C ALA A 91 10.59 25.78 -3.48
N ASN A 92 10.80 25.73 -2.17
CA ASN A 92 12.00 25.18 -1.57
C ASN A 92 11.89 23.65 -1.55
N VAL A 93 12.52 23.01 -2.54
CA VAL A 93 12.51 21.56 -2.81
C VAL A 93 12.94 20.70 -1.60
N LYS A 94 13.76 21.26 -0.69
CA LYS A 94 14.20 20.58 0.52
C LYS A 94 13.22 20.74 1.70
N SER A 95 12.07 21.38 1.50
CA SER A 95 11.11 21.61 2.59
C SER A 95 10.44 20.33 3.06
N ILE A 96 10.31 20.20 4.39
CA ILE A 96 9.54 19.14 5.05
C ILE A 96 8.29 19.72 5.70
N LYS A 97 8.39 20.94 6.26
CA LYS A 97 7.29 21.66 6.91
C LYS A 97 7.15 23.05 6.30
N ALA A 98 5.91 23.58 6.26
CA ALA A 98 5.61 24.90 5.73
C ALA A 98 6.46 26.03 6.35
N ARG A 99 6.82 25.88 7.63
CA ARG A 99 7.70 26.81 8.38
C ARG A 99 9.19 26.73 8.01
N SER A 100 9.56 26.20 6.85
CA SER A 100 10.95 26.13 6.37
C SER A 100 11.49 27.47 5.87
N GLY A 101 10.65 28.51 5.78
CA GLY A 101 11.00 29.84 5.30
C GLY A 101 10.39 30.11 3.92
N ALA A 102 10.97 31.06 3.18
CA ALA A 102 10.51 31.41 1.84
C ALA A 102 10.48 30.18 0.92
N GLY A 103 9.38 29.99 0.20
CA GLY A 103 9.16 28.82 -0.65
C GLY A 103 8.76 27.55 0.12
N GLY A 104 8.61 27.63 1.44
CA GLY A 104 8.36 26.48 2.30
C GLY A 104 6.99 25.85 2.11
N TYR A 105 6.91 24.52 2.19
CA TYR A 105 5.64 23.78 2.10
C TYR A 105 5.64 22.56 3.02
N SER A 106 4.43 22.02 3.28
CA SER A 106 4.26 20.77 4.02
C SER A 106 4.40 19.57 3.08
N ALA A 107 5.52 18.85 3.16
CA ALA A 107 5.75 17.68 2.33
C ALA A 107 4.73 16.57 2.61
N ASN A 108 4.30 16.43 3.86
CA ASN A 108 3.25 15.47 4.22
C ASN A 108 1.92 15.78 3.55
N ASP A 109 1.48 17.04 3.57
CA ASP A 109 0.19 17.41 2.99
C ASP A 109 0.22 17.32 1.47
N LEU A 110 1.33 17.75 0.85
CA LEU A 110 1.53 17.62 -0.59
C LEU A 110 1.60 16.15 -1.04
N TYR A 111 2.26 15.28 -0.27
CA TYR A 111 2.28 13.84 -0.54
C TYR A 111 0.88 13.22 -0.44
N ARG A 112 0.10 13.61 0.57
CA ARG A 112 -1.30 13.14 0.71
C ARG A 112 -2.16 13.56 -0.48
N LEU A 113 -1.98 14.78 -0.98
CA LEU A 113 -2.66 15.25 -2.19
C LEU A 113 -2.26 14.42 -3.42
N LEU A 114 -0.96 14.15 -3.61
CA LEU A 114 -0.46 13.27 -4.68
C LEU A 114 -1.06 11.86 -4.57
N ALA A 115 -0.99 11.23 -3.39
CA ALA A 115 -1.51 9.89 -3.16
C ALA A 115 -3.03 9.82 -3.39
N SER A 116 -3.77 10.82 -2.93
CA SER A 116 -5.22 10.94 -3.18
C SER A 116 -5.54 11.12 -4.67
N ALA A 117 -4.74 11.92 -5.38
CA ALA A 117 -4.92 12.12 -6.82
C ALA A 117 -4.64 10.83 -7.60
N LEU A 118 -3.57 10.12 -7.28
CA LEU A 118 -3.25 8.83 -7.90
C LEU A 118 -4.28 7.74 -7.58
N ALA A 119 -4.82 7.71 -6.36
CA ALA A 119 -5.87 6.74 -5.98
C ALA A 119 -7.21 6.98 -6.69
N GLY A 120 -7.49 8.24 -7.06
CA GLY A 120 -8.71 8.62 -7.78
C GLY A 120 -8.64 8.45 -9.30
N GLN A 121 -7.46 8.16 -9.86
CA GLN A 121 -7.22 8.08 -11.29
C GLN A 121 -6.99 6.62 -11.71
N THR A 122 -8.04 5.98 -12.25
CA THR A 122 -8.05 4.55 -12.67
C THR A 122 -7.65 4.35 -14.14
N GLU A 123 -6.74 5.17 -14.67
CA GLU A 123 -6.58 5.34 -16.13
C GLU A 123 -5.41 4.58 -16.78
N LEU A 124 -4.73 3.68 -16.06
CA LEU A 124 -3.76 2.75 -16.66
C LEU A 124 -4.36 1.33 -16.70
N PRO A 125 -4.94 0.89 -17.83
CA PRO A 125 -5.45 -0.47 -17.98
C PRO A 125 -4.32 -1.47 -17.75
N GLY A 126 -4.46 -2.33 -16.74
CA GLY A 126 -3.44 -3.33 -16.43
C GLY A 126 -2.14 -2.76 -15.85
N GLN A 127 -2.13 -1.54 -15.31
CA GLN A 127 -0.98 -1.02 -14.56
C GLN A 127 -1.46 -0.21 -13.34
N ALA A 128 -0.61 -0.09 -12.32
CA ALA A 128 -0.86 0.76 -11.16
C ALA A 128 0.41 1.51 -10.77
N VAL A 129 0.22 2.67 -10.12
CA VAL A 129 1.33 3.46 -9.59
C VAL A 129 1.55 3.11 -8.12
N PHE A 130 2.67 2.43 -7.82
CA PHE A 130 3.05 2.07 -6.46
C PHE A 130 4.15 2.97 -5.92
N LEU A 131 3.78 3.97 -5.10
CA LEU A 131 4.73 4.94 -4.52
C LEU A 131 5.67 4.35 -3.46
N GLY A 132 5.33 3.20 -2.85
CA GLY A 132 6.17 2.54 -1.83
C GLY A 132 5.37 1.93 -0.67
N PRO A 133 6.06 1.22 0.26
CA PRO A 133 5.41 0.39 1.29
C PRO A 133 4.66 1.15 2.38
N SER A 134 4.88 2.46 2.58
CA SER A 134 4.24 3.21 3.67
C SER A 134 2.92 3.92 3.29
N GLY A 135 2.32 3.61 2.15
CA GLY A 135 1.01 4.13 1.74
C GLY A 135 0.95 5.67 1.71
N VAL A 136 -0.16 6.23 2.24
CA VAL A 136 -0.55 7.66 2.17
C VAL A 136 0.16 8.55 3.19
N ALA A 137 0.86 7.99 4.19
CA ALA A 137 1.44 8.74 5.30
C ALA A 137 2.92 8.38 5.60
N PRO A 138 3.84 8.54 4.63
CA PRO A 138 5.26 8.20 4.77
C PRO A 138 6.00 9.06 5.82
N PHE A 139 5.38 10.14 6.30
CA PHE A 139 5.95 11.04 7.29
C PHE A 139 5.54 10.72 8.74
N ASN A 140 4.68 9.74 9.00
CA ASN A 140 4.40 9.29 10.36
C ASN A 140 5.61 8.47 10.88
N ASN A 141 6.31 8.96 11.91
CA ASN A 141 7.58 8.39 12.44
C ASN A 141 8.82 8.54 11.54
N ASN A 142 8.93 9.67 10.82
CA ASN A 142 10.09 9.95 10.00
C ASN A 142 11.30 10.50 10.80
N PRO A 143 12.56 10.26 10.33
CA PRO A 143 13.76 10.73 11.01
C PRO A 143 13.96 12.27 11.00
N TRP A 144 13.09 13.03 10.34
CA TRP A 144 13.08 14.49 10.28
C TRP A 144 11.85 15.09 10.99
N ALA A 145 11.20 14.33 11.89
CA ALA A 145 9.97 14.79 12.57
C ALA A 145 10.15 16.11 13.33
N ASP A 146 11.37 16.46 13.74
CA ASP A 146 11.73 17.73 14.38
C ASP A 146 12.23 18.80 13.39
N LYS A 147 12.62 18.43 12.17
CA LYS A 147 13.20 19.35 11.17
C LYS A 147 12.13 20.01 10.31
N ALA A 148 12.42 21.22 9.84
CA ALA A 148 11.59 21.92 8.86
C ALA A 148 12.09 21.74 7.42
N VAL A 149 13.38 21.43 7.26
CA VAL A 149 14.08 21.26 5.98
C VAL A 149 14.88 19.97 6.03
N PHE A 150 14.98 19.29 4.90
CA PHE A 150 15.90 18.19 4.68
C PHE A 150 17.33 18.72 4.81
N VAL A 151 18.07 18.17 5.76
CA VAL A 151 19.49 18.42 5.94
C VAL A 151 20.22 17.09 5.85
N PRO A 152 21.31 17.02 5.08
CA PRO A 152 22.22 15.87 5.16
C PRO A 152 22.67 15.69 6.60
N ARG A 153 22.65 14.45 7.13
CA ARG A 153 23.10 14.20 8.50
C ARG A 153 24.56 14.64 8.70
N PRO A 154 24.96 15.12 9.90
CA PRO A 154 26.33 15.51 10.18
C PRO A 154 27.32 14.34 10.04
N ARG A 155 28.57 14.68 9.69
CA ARG A 155 29.72 13.79 9.46
C ARG A 155 29.85 12.68 10.51
N GLY A 156 30.01 11.43 10.04
CA GLY A 156 30.30 10.25 10.87
C GLY A 156 29.45 9.02 10.54
N VAL A 157 28.38 9.18 9.75
CA VAL A 157 27.59 8.07 9.19
C VAL A 157 27.61 8.23 7.68
N THR A 158 28.48 7.48 6.99
CA THR A 158 28.49 7.39 5.53
C THR A 158 27.24 6.64 5.07
N ASP A 159 26.15 7.37 4.84
CA ASP A 159 24.93 6.80 4.27
C ASP A 159 24.78 7.36 2.85
N ALA A 160 25.22 6.57 1.87
CA ALA A 160 25.31 6.98 0.46
C ALA A 160 23.95 7.44 -0.10
N ASP A 161 22.85 6.86 0.38
CA ASP A 161 21.49 7.20 -0.03
C ASP A 161 21.12 8.66 0.32
N TYR A 162 21.56 9.19 1.48
CA TYR A 162 21.28 10.58 1.86
C TYR A 162 22.04 11.60 1.02
N ALA A 163 23.33 11.33 0.75
CA ALA A 163 24.14 12.19 -0.11
C ALA A 163 23.62 12.17 -1.56
N THR A 164 23.15 11.00 -2.00
CA THR A 164 22.50 10.82 -3.30
C THR A 164 21.20 11.61 -3.37
N LEU A 165 20.33 11.48 -2.36
CA LEU A 165 19.07 12.22 -2.27
C LEU A 165 19.32 13.74 -2.23
N ASP A 166 20.29 14.21 -1.44
CA ASP A 166 20.64 15.63 -1.39
C ASP A 166 21.06 16.17 -2.76
N THR A 167 21.92 15.42 -3.46
CA THR A 167 22.37 15.74 -4.82
C THR A 167 21.19 15.79 -5.79
N PHE A 168 20.23 14.88 -5.66
CA PHE A 168 19.04 14.86 -6.51
C PHE A 168 18.09 16.01 -6.20
N LEU A 169 17.92 16.38 -4.94
CA LEU A 169 17.14 17.56 -4.53
C LEU A 169 17.80 18.86 -5.04
N ASP A 170 19.13 18.94 -5.04
CA ASP A 170 19.86 20.06 -5.64
C ASP A 170 19.66 20.14 -7.15
N ALA A 171 19.65 19.00 -7.84
CA ALA A 171 19.36 18.95 -9.27
C ALA A 171 17.93 19.45 -9.58
N ILE A 172 16.94 19.05 -8.77
CA ILE A 172 15.56 19.55 -8.90
C ILE A 172 15.50 21.06 -8.64
N ALA A 173 16.21 21.56 -7.63
CA ALA A 173 16.23 22.98 -7.29
C ALA A 173 16.88 23.85 -8.38
N ALA A 174 17.92 23.34 -9.04
CA ALA A 174 18.60 24.01 -10.15
C ALA A 174 17.79 23.97 -11.45
N GLY A 175 16.95 22.95 -11.64
CA GLY A 175 16.11 22.78 -12.82
C GLY A 175 14.94 23.74 -12.91
N SER A 176 14.36 23.84 -14.11
CA SER A 176 13.12 24.57 -14.38
C SER A 176 11.87 23.84 -13.85
N VAL A 177 10.71 24.50 -13.94
CA VAL A 177 9.41 23.87 -13.67
C VAL A 177 9.18 22.68 -14.61
N ASP A 178 9.58 22.81 -15.87
CA ASP A 178 9.39 21.77 -16.88
C ASP A 178 10.33 20.58 -16.64
N ASP A 179 11.56 20.82 -16.20
CA ASP A 179 12.49 19.74 -15.79
C ASP A 179 11.92 18.94 -14.61
N ALA A 180 11.26 19.63 -13.66
CA ALA A 180 10.60 18.96 -12.54
C ALA A 180 9.37 18.17 -12.96
N ARG A 181 8.62 18.63 -13.96
CA ARG A 181 7.49 17.89 -14.55
C ARG A 181 7.98 16.63 -15.27
N GLU A 182 9.05 16.74 -16.04
CA GLU A 182 9.72 15.60 -16.68
C GLU A 182 10.23 14.59 -15.64
N GLY A 183 10.91 15.08 -14.59
CA GLY A 183 11.36 14.25 -13.48
C GLY A 183 10.19 13.56 -12.75
N LEU A 184 9.04 14.22 -12.63
CA LEU A 184 7.83 13.64 -12.06
C LEU A 184 7.26 12.53 -12.96
N VAL A 185 7.22 12.72 -14.29
CA VAL A 185 6.87 11.66 -15.26
C VAL A 185 7.82 10.47 -15.11
N ALA A 186 9.13 10.70 -15.06
CA ALA A 186 10.13 9.64 -14.90
C ALA A 186 9.95 8.87 -13.59
N PHE A 187 9.69 9.58 -12.48
CA PHE A 187 9.46 8.96 -11.18
C PHE A 187 8.17 8.15 -11.12
N ILE A 188 7.06 8.72 -11.59
CA ILE A 188 5.77 8.02 -11.63
C ILE A 188 5.88 6.80 -12.55
N ARG A 189 6.53 6.90 -13.71
CA ARG A 189 6.84 5.75 -14.59
C ARG A 189 7.65 4.67 -13.88
N ALA A 190 8.67 5.02 -13.11
CA ALA A 190 9.43 4.06 -12.30
C ALA A 190 8.62 3.46 -11.12
N CYS A 191 7.48 4.08 -10.79
CA CYS A 191 6.49 3.57 -9.84
C CYS A 191 5.37 2.79 -10.54
N VAL A 192 5.23 2.90 -11.87
CA VAL A 192 4.31 2.07 -12.63
C VAL A 192 4.81 0.65 -12.52
N VAL A 193 3.91 -0.19 -12.07
CA VAL A 193 4.08 -1.63 -12.06
C VAL A 193 3.01 -2.18 -12.96
N ASP A 194 3.39 -3.10 -13.85
CA ASP A 194 2.42 -3.87 -14.58
C ASP A 194 1.55 -4.60 -13.56
N VAL A 195 0.28 -4.25 -13.60
CA VAL A 195 -0.77 -4.97 -12.92
C VAL A 195 -1.28 -5.89 -13.99
N GLU A 196 -0.67 -7.05 -14.12
CA GLU A 196 -1.28 -8.06 -14.94
C GLU A 196 -2.65 -8.37 -14.35
N PHE A 197 -3.68 -7.73 -14.91
CA PHE A 197 -4.98 -8.34 -15.07
C PHE A 197 -4.76 -9.41 -16.13
N HIS A 198 -4.02 -10.44 -15.73
CA HIS A 198 -4.10 -11.71 -16.39
C HIS A 198 -5.60 -12.03 -16.35
N ALA A 199 -6.28 -11.87 -17.49
CA ALA A 199 -7.06 -12.99 -17.98
C ALA A 199 -6.05 -14.13 -18.01
N HIS A 200 -5.92 -14.78 -16.84
CA HIS A 200 -4.91 -15.79 -16.65
C HIS A 200 -5.17 -16.79 -17.78
N SER A 201 -4.11 -17.24 -18.45
CA SER A 201 -4.25 -18.55 -19.07
C SER A 201 -4.81 -19.47 -17.98
N ASP A 202 -5.77 -20.34 -18.30
CA ASP A 202 -6.46 -21.18 -17.30
C ASP A 202 -5.45 -21.82 -16.32
N ARG A 203 -4.24 -22.11 -16.83
CA ARG A 203 -3.09 -22.67 -16.14
C ARG A 203 -2.42 -21.78 -15.08
N GLU A 204 -2.27 -20.48 -15.29
CA GLU A 204 -1.72 -19.58 -14.26
C GLU A 204 -2.76 -19.22 -13.20
N SER A 205 -4.05 -19.13 -13.58
CA SER A 205 -5.16 -18.92 -12.65
C SER A 205 -5.27 -20.11 -11.72
N GLU A 206 -5.16 -21.29 -12.32
CA GLU A 206 -5.09 -22.56 -11.62
C GLU A 206 -3.88 -22.59 -10.69
N PHE A 207 -2.69 -22.15 -11.11
CA PHE A 207 -1.50 -22.12 -10.24
C PHE A 207 -1.63 -21.16 -9.04
N VAL A 208 -2.11 -19.93 -9.26
CA VAL A 208 -2.36 -18.97 -8.18
C VAL A 208 -3.47 -19.49 -7.25
N GLY A 209 -4.52 -20.07 -7.81
CA GLY A 209 -5.61 -20.72 -7.07
C GLY A 209 -5.14 -21.94 -6.27
N GLN A 210 -4.27 -22.78 -6.83
CA GLN A 210 -3.67 -23.94 -6.17
C GLN A 210 -2.78 -23.50 -5.01
N ARG A 211 -1.88 -22.53 -5.22
CA ARG A 211 -1.05 -21.95 -4.15
C ARG A 211 -1.89 -21.35 -3.01
N ARG A 212 -2.97 -20.63 -3.35
CA ARG A 212 -3.89 -20.09 -2.35
C ARG A 212 -4.61 -21.21 -1.58
N SER A 213 -5.04 -22.25 -2.29
CA SER A 213 -5.74 -23.40 -1.70
C SER A 213 -4.87 -24.18 -0.72
N VAL A 214 -3.59 -24.43 -1.06
CA VAL A 214 -2.67 -25.12 -0.14
C VAL A 214 -2.34 -24.25 1.08
N VAL A 215 -2.24 -22.93 0.92
CA VAL A 215 -2.05 -22.00 2.04
C VAL A 215 -3.27 -21.95 2.95
N ILE A 216 -4.50 -21.90 2.40
CA ILE A 216 -5.74 -21.98 3.18
C ILE A 216 -5.79 -23.30 3.97
N ARG A 217 -5.42 -24.42 3.35
CA ARG A 217 -5.35 -25.73 4.02
C ARG A 217 -4.36 -25.71 5.17
N ALA A 218 -3.13 -25.24 4.94
CA ALA A 218 -2.11 -25.15 5.99
C ALA A 218 -2.54 -24.22 7.15
N VAL A 219 -3.30 -23.16 6.86
CA VAL A 219 -3.90 -22.30 7.88
C VAL A 219 -4.94 -23.06 8.70
N ASN A 220 -5.85 -23.80 8.06
CA ASN A 220 -6.86 -24.59 8.75
C ASN A 220 -6.21 -25.69 9.63
N ASP A 221 -5.23 -26.43 9.10
CA ASP A 221 -4.50 -27.46 9.86
C ASP A 221 -3.87 -26.88 11.14
N LEU A 222 -3.37 -25.64 11.05
CA LEU A 222 -2.78 -24.93 12.18
C LEU A 222 -3.83 -24.45 13.18
N LEU A 223 -5.03 -24.09 12.72
CA LEU A 223 -6.10 -23.61 13.58
C LEU A 223 -6.83 -24.77 14.30
N ASP A 224 -7.04 -25.89 13.61
CA ASP A 224 -7.77 -27.05 14.11
C ASP A 224 -7.01 -27.83 15.20
N GLU A 225 -5.68 -27.76 15.20
CA GLU A 225 -4.85 -28.44 16.20
C GLU A 225 -4.99 -27.83 17.62
N ASP A 226 -4.82 -26.51 17.72
CA ASP A 226 -4.90 -25.79 18.98
C ASP A 226 -5.17 -24.31 18.71
N PRO A 227 -6.29 -23.73 19.18
CA PRO A 227 -6.58 -22.31 19.04
C PRO A 227 -5.60 -21.40 19.80
N GLU A 228 -4.81 -21.93 20.75
CA GLU A 228 -3.87 -21.22 21.64
C GLU A 228 -4.49 -20.03 22.36
N GLY A 229 -5.73 -20.21 22.83
CA GLY A 229 -6.50 -19.14 23.49
C GLY A 229 -6.88 -18.00 22.55
N GLY A 230 -6.95 -18.24 21.23
CA GLY A 230 -7.32 -17.27 20.21
C GLY A 230 -6.13 -16.61 19.49
N ARG A 231 -4.89 -16.84 19.95
CA ARG A 231 -3.68 -16.14 19.43
C ARG A 231 -3.48 -16.37 17.95
N ARG A 232 -3.71 -17.60 17.49
CA ARG A 232 -3.60 -17.97 16.08
C ARG A 232 -4.65 -17.26 15.22
N CYS A 233 -5.89 -17.19 15.71
CA CYS A 233 -7.01 -16.54 15.03
C CYS A 233 -6.80 -15.02 14.90
N GLN A 234 -6.41 -14.34 15.99
CA GLN A 234 -6.11 -12.91 15.93
C GLN A 234 -4.89 -12.61 15.07
N ALA A 235 -3.84 -13.44 15.14
CA ALA A 235 -2.68 -13.31 14.26
C ALA A 235 -3.05 -13.49 12.78
N LEU A 236 -3.97 -14.41 12.46
CA LEU A 236 -4.47 -14.65 11.11
C LEU A 236 -5.23 -13.41 10.61
N LEU A 237 -6.15 -12.87 11.42
CA LEU A 237 -6.90 -11.65 11.09
C LEU A 237 -5.98 -10.46 10.84
N ALA A 238 -5.02 -10.23 11.74
CA ALA A 238 -4.03 -9.16 11.60
C ALA A 238 -3.15 -9.34 10.36
N ALA A 239 -2.74 -10.57 10.03
CA ALA A 239 -1.92 -10.85 8.86
C ALA A 239 -2.69 -10.68 7.55
N ALA A 240 -3.94 -11.14 7.48
CA ALA A 240 -4.79 -10.99 6.31
C ALA A 240 -5.05 -9.50 6.02
N LEU A 241 -5.42 -8.73 7.05
CA LEU A 241 -5.62 -7.29 6.92
C LEU A 241 -4.32 -6.54 6.61
N ALA A 242 -3.18 -6.92 7.18
CA ALA A 242 -1.89 -6.30 6.85
C ALA A 242 -1.40 -6.65 5.44
N THR A 243 -1.89 -7.77 4.88
CA THR A 243 -1.66 -8.12 3.48
C THR A 243 -2.49 -7.21 2.58
N ALA A 244 -3.77 -6.99 2.91
CA ALA A 244 -4.68 -6.14 2.12
C ALA A 244 -4.38 -4.65 2.23
N PHE A 245 -4.16 -4.13 3.44
CA PHE A 245 -4.11 -2.71 3.75
C PHE A 245 -2.70 -2.20 4.13
N GLY A 246 -1.70 -3.08 4.16
CA GLY A 246 -0.31 -2.71 4.42
C GLY A 246 0.05 -2.54 5.90
N ASP A 247 1.03 -1.69 6.19
CA ASP A 247 1.68 -1.61 7.51
C ASP A 247 0.87 -0.84 8.57
N GLY A 248 -0.29 -0.28 8.20
CA GLY A 248 -1.20 0.46 9.09
C GLY A 248 -2.03 -0.43 10.03
N VAL A 249 -1.72 -1.71 10.16
CA VAL A 249 -2.50 -2.64 10.98
C VAL A 249 -1.95 -2.74 12.40
N LEU A 250 -2.81 -2.46 13.38
CA LEU A 250 -2.54 -2.61 14.81
C LEU A 250 -3.30 -3.80 15.37
N SER A 251 -2.75 -4.41 16.42
CA SER A 251 -3.41 -5.47 17.16
C SER A 251 -2.92 -5.45 18.61
N GLY A 252 -3.84 -5.59 19.55
CA GLY A 252 -3.53 -5.74 20.98
C GLY A 252 -2.99 -7.13 21.30
N GLY A 253 -2.41 -7.29 22.49
CA GLY A 253 -2.16 -8.63 23.03
C GLY A 253 -3.49 -9.30 23.42
N ILE A 254 -3.53 -10.64 23.40
CA ILE A 254 -4.70 -11.37 23.91
C ILE A 254 -4.92 -11.05 25.38
N ASN A 255 -6.16 -10.65 25.69
CA ASN A 255 -6.57 -10.22 27.03
C ASN A 255 -5.70 -9.08 27.58
N ASP A 256 -5.33 -8.11 26.75
CA ASP A 256 -4.68 -6.88 27.19
C ASP A 256 -5.74 -5.82 27.56
N PRO A 257 -6.14 -5.71 28.84
CA PRO A 257 -7.12 -4.72 29.28
C PRO A 257 -6.59 -3.27 29.17
N SER A 258 -5.29 -3.09 28.91
CA SER A 258 -4.68 -1.77 28.72
C SER A 258 -4.74 -1.27 27.28
N PHE A 259 -5.18 -2.12 26.33
CA PHE A 259 -5.30 -1.75 24.94
C PHE A 259 -6.46 -0.76 24.74
N LYS A 260 -6.12 0.46 24.31
CA LYS A 260 -7.05 1.61 24.30
C LYS A 260 -7.99 1.65 23.09
N LEU A 261 -7.73 0.83 22.06
CA LEU A 261 -8.50 0.81 20.82
C LEU A 261 -9.54 -0.32 20.85
N PRO A 262 -10.74 -0.13 20.27
CA PRO A 262 -11.77 -1.16 20.24
C PRO A 262 -11.40 -2.29 19.28
N GLY A 263 -11.86 -3.50 19.59
CA GLY A 263 -11.59 -4.71 18.81
C GLY A 263 -10.19 -5.28 19.00
N ASP A 264 -9.96 -6.46 18.45
CA ASP A 264 -8.69 -7.18 18.53
C ASP A 264 -7.67 -6.70 17.50
N VAL A 265 -8.14 -6.16 16.36
CA VAL A 265 -7.32 -5.70 15.24
C VAL A 265 -7.92 -4.42 14.63
N GLN A 266 -7.08 -3.45 14.26
CA GLN A 266 -7.50 -2.21 13.62
C GLN A 266 -6.67 -1.93 12.37
N VAL A 267 -7.30 -1.40 11.32
CA VAL A 267 -6.62 -0.77 10.19
C VAL A 267 -6.65 0.74 10.41
N MET A 268 -5.47 1.36 10.44
CA MET A 268 -5.30 2.78 10.73
C MET A 268 -5.09 3.58 9.44
N ASP A 269 -5.71 4.75 9.36
CA ASP A 269 -5.37 5.78 8.39
C ASP A 269 -5.30 7.13 9.09
N GLY A 270 -4.24 7.91 8.81
CA GLY A 270 -4.07 9.23 9.44
C GLY A 270 -3.98 9.25 10.97
N GLY A 271 -3.80 8.09 11.64
CA GLY A 271 -3.80 7.96 13.10
C GLY A 271 -5.15 7.53 13.69
N GLU A 272 -6.19 7.41 12.87
CA GLU A 272 -7.53 6.98 13.28
C GLU A 272 -7.86 5.57 12.73
N PRO A 273 -8.59 4.73 13.49
CA PRO A 273 -9.06 3.46 12.98
C PRO A 273 -10.11 3.66 11.89
N THR A 274 -9.86 3.13 10.69
CA THR A 274 -10.83 3.16 9.58
C THR A 274 -11.52 1.82 9.37
N LEU A 275 -11.04 0.75 9.99
CA LEU A 275 -11.68 -0.56 10.07
C LEU A 275 -11.31 -1.17 11.42
N VAL A 276 -12.32 -1.66 12.14
CA VAL A 276 -12.15 -2.34 13.42
C VAL A 276 -12.62 -3.78 13.31
N ALA A 277 -11.85 -4.72 13.84
CA ALA A 277 -12.14 -6.14 13.70
C ALA A 277 -12.01 -6.90 15.02
N GLU A 278 -12.95 -7.81 15.27
CA GLU A 278 -12.95 -8.76 16.40
C GLU A 278 -12.63 -10.16 15.89
N ALA A 279 -11.82 -10.91 16.65
CA ALA A 279 -11.48 -12.30 16.37
C ALA A 279 -12.01 -13.23 17.46
N LYS A 280 -12.80 -14.24 17.08
CA LYS A 280 -13.24 -15.33 17.95
C LYS A 280 -12.82 -16.66 17.36
N HIS A 281 -12.31 -17.53 18.22
CA HIS A 281 -11.98 -18.90 17.86
C HIS A 281 -12.73 -19.86 18.78
N ARG A 282 -14.05 -19.95 18.57
CA ARG A 282 -14.97 -20.86 19.26
C ARG A 282 -16.23 -21.04 18.44
N GLY A 283 -16.82 -22.23 18.49
CA GLY A 283 -18.12 -22.50 17.87
C GLY A 283 -19.29 -21.90 18.65
N ASN A 284 -20.42 -21.76 17.97
CA ASN A 284 -21.69 -21.24 18.51
C ASN A 284 -21.52 -19.90 19.24
N VAL A 285 -20.88 -18.92 18.60
CA VAL A 285 -20.85 -17.54 19.09
C VAL A 285 -22.29 -17.01 19.13
N ASP A 286 -22.62 -16.30 20.22
CA ASP A 286 -23.95 -15.73 20.43
C ASP A 286 -24.14 -14.50 19.52
N GLU A 287 -25.29 -14.42 18.82
CA GLU A 287 -25.66 -13.24 18.04
C GLU A 287 -25.62 -11.95 18.86
N ALA A 288 -25.96 -12.02 20.15
CA ALA A 288 -25.91 -10.87 21.04
C ALA A 288 -24.49 -10.32 21.20
N GLU A 289 -23.46 -11.18 21.14
CA GLU A 289 -22.06 -10.73 21.18
C GLU A 289 -21.70 -9.91 19.94
N VAL A 290 -22.11 -10.38 18.76
CA VAL A 290 -21.90 -9.68 17.49
C VAL A 290 -22.64 -8.34 17.47
N LYS A 291 -23.94 -8.35 17.82
CA LYS A 291 -24.78 -7.14 17.90
C LYS A 291 -24.17 -6.11 18.85
N ASN A 292 -23.75 -6.54 20.04
CA ASN A 292 -23.13 -5.66 21.03
C ASN A 292 -21.79 -5.08 20.55
N PHE A 293 -20.98 -5.85 19.83
CA PHE A 293 -19.73 -5.36 19.27
C PHE A 293 -20.00 -4.26 18.23
N ILE A 294 -20.87 -4.51 17.25
CA ILE A 294 -21.19 -3.53 16.20
C ILE A 294 -21.84 -2.28 16.79
N ALA A 295 -22.80 -2.42 17.71
CA ALA A 295 -23.43 -1.29 18.38
C ALA A 295 -22.42 -0.40 19.14
N LYS A 296 -21.42 -1.01 19.81
CA LYS A 296 -20.33 -0.26 20.47
C LYS A 296 -19.45 0.50 19.48
N LEU A 297 -19.21 -0.05 18.30
CA LEU A 297 -18.44 0.62 17.25
C LEU A 297 -19.23 1.78 16.63
N ALA A 298 -20.51 1.56 16.33
CA ALA A 298 -21.40 2.57 15.80
C ALA A 298 -21.56 3.76 16.76
N ALA A 299 -21.71 3.49 18.07
CA ALA A 299 -21.76 4.53 19.11
C ALA A 299 -20.47 5.38 19.21
N ARG A 300 -19.36 4.90 18.63
CA ARG A 300 -18.08 5.61 18.54
C ARG A 300 -17.80 6.14 17.12
N ASN A 301 -18.77 6.09 16.22
CA ASN A 301 -18.70 6.54 14.83
C ASN A 301 -17.65 5.82 13.97
N TYR A 302 -17.39 4.53 14.22
CA TYR A 302 -16.60 3.72 13.29
C TYR A 302 -17.46 3.26 12.13
N SER A 303 -17.01 3.51 10.90
CA SER A 303 -17.79 3.27 9.69
C SER A 303 -17.66 1.87 9.10
N ARG A 304 -16.66 1.08 9.53
CA ARG A 304 -16.40 -0.27 9.01
C ARG A 304 -16.00 -1.25 10.11
N ALA A 305 -16.65 -2.41 10.11
CA ALA A 305 -16.47 -3.44 11.11
C ALA A 305 -16.33 -4.84 10.48
N ILE A 306 -15.41 -5.64 11.02
CA ILE A 306 -15.31 -7.07 10.72
C ILE A 306 -15.53 -7.87 12.01
N TYR A 307 -16.40 -8.87 11.95
CA TYR A 307 -16.50 -9.88 13.00
C TYR A 307 -16.02 -11.22 12.44
N PHE A 308 -14.85 -11.68 12.90
CA PHE A 308 -14.24 -12.91 12.43
C PHE A 308 -14.43 -14.02 13.47
N ALA A 309 -15.30 -15.00 13.17
CA ALA A 309 -15.71 -16.03 14.11
C ALA A 309 -15.43 -17.44 13.57
N LEU A 310 -14.26 -17.98 13.91
CA LEU A 310 -13.88 -19.35 13.56
C LEU A 310 -14.46 -20.37 14.54
N GLY A 311 -14.86 -21.52 14.03
CA GLY A 311 -15.39 -22.65 14.79
C GLY A 311 -16.73 -23.14 14.25
N PRO A 312 -17.16 -24.35 14.64
CA PRO A 312 -18.38 -24.95 14.11
C PRO A 312 -19.63 -24.17 14.53
N GLY A 313 -20.65 -24.16 13.66
CA GLY A 313 -21.97 -23.60 13.97
C GLY A 313 -22.09 -22.08 13.87
N ASN A 314 -21.06 -21.35 13.44
CA ASN A 314 -21.09 -19.89 13.35
C ASN A 314 -21.74 -19.33 12.05
N ASP A 315 -22.03 -20.15 11.05
CA ASP A 315 -22.54 -19.67 9.74
C ASP A 315 -23.85 -18.89 9.82
N HIS A 316 -24.69 -19.18 10.82
CA HIS A 316 -25.93 -18.44 11.07
C HIS A 316 -25.69 -16.95 11.32
N LEU A 317 -24.53 -16.57 11.86
CA LEU A 317 -24.19 -15.17 12.17
C LEU A 317 -24.15 -14.30 10.92
N ARG A 318 -23.86 -14.85 9.74
CA ARG A 318 -23.83 -14.09 8.47
C ARG A 318 -25.17 -13.44 8.14
N THR A 319 -26.28 -14.00 8.64
CA THR A 319 -27.62 -13.42 8.46
C THR A 319 -27.76 -12.05 9.13
N LEU A 320 -26.87 -11.70 10.04
CA LEU A 320 -26.86 -10.43 10.76
C LEU A 320 -26.19 -9.28 10.00
N GLU A 321 -25.42 -9.54 8.94
CA GLU A 321 -24.63 -8.52 8.22
C GLU A 321 -25.51 -7.35 7.73
N ALA A 322 -26.54 -7.64 6.92
CA ALA A 322 -27.40 -6.62 6.32
C ALA A 322 -28.28 -5.87 7.33
N PRO A 323 -28.93 -6.54 8.30
CA PRO A 323 -29.66 -5.85 9.38
C PRO A 323 -28.76 -4.89 10.17
N LEU A 324 -27.57 -5.33 10.60
CA LEU A 324 -26.64 -4.51 11.38
C LEU A 324 -26.09 -3.33 10.59
N ALA A 325 -25.78 -3.54 9.30
CA ALA A 325 -25.31 -2.46 8.44
C ALA A 325 -26.37 -1.38 8.23
N THR A 326 -27.64 -1.78 8.14
CA THR A 326 -28.77 -0.85 7.99
C THR A 326 -29.08 -0.13 9.30
N GLU A 327 -29.12 -0.85 10.43
CA GLU A 327 -29.47 -0.30 11.73
C GLU A 327 -28.44 0.71 12.26
N HIS A 328 -27.16 0.46 12.00
CA HIS A 328 -26.06 1.21 12.59
C HIS A 328 -25.26 2.06 11.60
N GLU A 329 -25.68 2.12 10.33
CA GLU A 329 -24.97 2.81 9.24
C GLU A 329 -23.47 2.45 9.17
N THR A 330 -23.13 1.22 9.57
CA THR A 330 -21.76 0.70 9.68
C THR A 330 -21.58 -0.44 8.69
N VAL A 331 -20.65 -0.31 7.74
CA VAL A 331 -20.35 -1.42 6.82
C VAL A 331 -19.83 -2.61 7.62
N THR A 332 -20.62 -3.67 7.67
CA THR A 332 -20.38 -4.83 8.55
C THR A 332 -20.12 -6.08 7.72
N LYS A 333 -19.02 -6.77 8.01
CA LYS A 333 -18.70 -8.09 7.44
C LYS A 333 -18.53 -9.12 8.54
N ILE A 334 -19.20 -10.26 8.43
CA ILE A 334 -19.11 -11.39 9.34
C ILE A 334 -18.49 -12.55 8.58
N ILE A 335 -17.32 -12.98 9.03
CA ILE A 335 -16.50 -13.98 8.34
C ILE A 335 -16.36 -15.21 9.25
N THR A 336 -16.71 -16.39 8.75
CA THR A 336 -16.78 -17.62 9.57
C THR A 336 -15.76 -18.68 9.20
N SER A 337 -14.91 -18.42 8.19
CA SER A 337 -13.83 -19.32 7.80
C SER A 337 -12.56 -18.56 7.44
N ALA A 338 -11.41 -19.23 7.60
CA ALA A 338 -10.12 -18.66 7.21
C ALA A 338 -10.01 -18.46 5.69
N GLY A 339 -10.59 -19.35 4.89
CA GLY A 339 -10.65 -19.23 3.43
C GLY A 339 -11.42 -17.98 3.01
N GLU A 340 -12.61 -17.76 3.56
CA GLU A 340 -13.40 -16.55 3.29
C GLU A 340 -12.65 -15.28 3.69
N LEU A 341 -11.97 -15.26 4.84
CA LEU A 341 -11.16 -14.11 5.25
C LEU A 341 -10.08 -13.79 4.22
N LEU A 342 -9.36 -14.81 3.74
CA LEU A 342 -8.27 -14.64 2.78
C LEU A 342 -8.80 -14.25 1.40
N ASP A 343 -9.92 -14.81 0.96
CA ASP A 343 -10.57 -14.43 -0.30
C ASP A 343 -11.09 -12.99 -0.25
N GLN A 344 -11.72 -12.57 0.86
CA GLN A 344 -12.17 -11.19 1.04
C GLN A 344 -11.00 -10.20 1.05
N CYS A 345 -9.94 -10.49 1.81
CA CYS A 345 -8.74 -9.67 1.84
C CYS A 345 -8.05 -9.62 0.47
N PHE A 346 -8.05 -10.73 -0.29
CA PHE A 346 -7.56 -10.76 -1.66
C PHE A 346 -8.39 -9.85 -2.59
N LEU A 347 -9.71 -9.80 -2.43
CA LEU A 347 -10.57 -8.89 -3.20
C LEU A 347 -10.38 -7.42 -2.82
N TRP A 348 -10.00 -7.14 -1.56
CA TRP A 348 -9.72 -5.78 -1.09
C TRP A 348 -8.30 -5.30 -1.37
N CYS A 349 -7.43 -6.21 -1.77
CA CYS A 349 -6.08 -5.86 -2.19
C CYS A 349 -6.12 -4.95 -3.40
N SER A 350 -5.14 -4.04 -3.47
CA SER A 350 -4.80 -3.47 -4.76
C SER A 350 -4.44 -4.61 -5.73
N PRO A 351 -4.75 -4.48 -7.02
CA PRO A 351 -4.42 -5.50 -8.01
C PRO A 351 -2.94 -5.96 -7.99
N LEU A 352 -2.00 -5.06 -7.70
CA LEU A 352 -0.58 -5.38 -7.49
C LEU A 352 -0.35 -6.32 -6.28
N MET A 353 -1.09 -6.08 -5.20
CA MET A 353 -0.97 -6.85 -3.98
C MET A 353 -1.61 -8.24 -4.14
N ALA A 354 -2.62 -8.38 -5.02
CA ALA A 354 -3.25 -9.66 -5.33
C ALA A 354 -2.25 -10.68 -5.88
N ALA A 355 -1.36 -10.29 -6.81
CA ALA A 355 -0.33 -11.17 -7.37
C ALA A 355 0.70 -11.67 -6.34
N ARG A 356 0.95 -10.86 -5.30
CA ARG A 356 1.90 -11.19 -4.20
C ARG A 356 1.20 -11.59 -2.91
N PHE A 357 -0.11 -11.78 -2.96
CA PHE A 357 -0.95 -11.91 -1.77
C PHE A 357 -0.49 -13.09 -0.93
N THR A 358 -0.36 -14.26 -1.57
CA THR A 358 0.03 -15.50 -0.92
C THR A 358 1.39 -15.37 -0.24
N ASP A 359 2.42 -14.92 -0.96
CA ASP A 359 3.78 -14.83 -0.40
C ASP A 359 3.88 -13.78 0.72
N ARG A 360 3.21 -12.65 0.55
CA ARG A 360 3.14 -11.61 1.57
C ARG A 360 2.39 -12.10 2.80
N PHE A 361 1.24 -12.74 2.62
CA PHE A 361 0.45 -13.31 3.69
C PHE A 361 1.26 -14.34 4.49
N VAL A 362 1.95 -15.26 3.81
CA VAL A 362 2.76 -16.30 4.46
C VAL A 362 3.81 -15.69 5.38
N ARG A 363 4.51 -14.65 4.91
CA ARG A 363 5.49 -13.92 5.70
C ARG A 363 4.85 -13.16 6.86
N LEU A 364 3.75 -12.46 6.62
CA LEU A 364 3.09 -11.64 7.64
C LEU A 364 2.42 -12.50 8.72
N TYR A 365 1.84 -13.63 8.38
CA TYR A 365 1.21 -14.52 9.36
C TYR A 365 2.21 -15.03 10.37
N ARG A 366 3.41 -15.41 9.92
CA ARG A 366 4.53 -15.74 10.82
C ARG A 366 4.87 -14.60 11.78
N ILE A 367 5.01 -13.38 11.25
CA ILE A 367 5.37 -12.20 12.05
C ILE A 367 4.30 -11.95 13.11
N TRP A 368 3.03 -12.03 12.73
CA TRP A 368 1.92 -11.82 13.65
C TRP A 368 1.78 -12.94 14.69
N LEU A 369 2.04 -14.20 14.34
CA LEU A 369 2.12 -15.29 15.32
C LEU A 369 3.20 -15.01 16.38
N VAL A 370 4.38 -14.55 15.98
CA VAL A 370 5.43 -14.16 16.93
C VAL A 370 4.99 -12.97 17.81
N ARG A 371 4.36 -11.95 17.22
CA ARG A 371 3.85 -10.78 17.96
C ARG A 371 2.78 -11.16 18.98
N GLN A 372 1.92 -12.12 18.64
CA GLN A 372 0.90 -12.66 19.56
C GLN A 372 1.48 -13.69 20.56
N GLY A 373 2.79 -13.89 20.60
CA GLY A 373 3.45 -14.80 21.54
C GLY A 373 3.35 -16.28 21.18
N ALA A 374 2.87 -16.61 19.99
CA ALA A 374 2.75 -17.97 19.44
C ALA A 374 4.04 -18.40 18.70
N LYS A 375 5.20 -18.33 19.38
CA LYS A 375 6.51 -18.57 18.74
C LYS A 375 6.71 -20.00 18.24
N ALA A 376 6.19 -20.99 18.95
CA ALA A 376 6.26 -22.39 18.53
C ALA A 376 5.43 -22.62 17.25
N THR A 377 4.22 -22.06 17.24
CA THR A 377 3.32 -22.03 16.09
C THR A 377 3.92 -21.34 14.88
N ALA A 378 4.63 -20.22 15.07
CA ALA A 378 5.31 -19.53 13.97
C ALA A 378 6.38 -20.40 13.28
N ARG A 379 7.11 -21.24 14.04
CA ARG A 379 8.07 -22.20 13.47
C ARG A 379 7.36 -23.35 12.76
N LYS A 380 6.27 -23.85 13.33
CA LYS A 380 5.45 -24.90 12.71
C LYS A 380 4.85 -24.40 11.38
N TRP A 381 4.37 -23.17 11.36
CA TRP A 381 3.87 -22.49 10.16
C TRP A 381 4.90 -22.46 9.04
N GLU A 382 6.15 -22.10 9.31
CA GLU A 382 7.23 -22.10 8.30
C GLU A 382 7.47 -23.48 7.69
N LEU A 383 7.39 -24.55 8.50
CA LEU A 383 7.58 -25.91 8.02
C LEU A 383 6.38 -26.40 7.20
N LEU A 384 5.16 -26.16 7.69
CA LEU A 384 3.92 -26.55 7.00
C LEU A 384 3.80 -25.86 5.65
N VAL A 385 4.01 -24.54 5.61
CA VAL A 385 3.83 -23.77 4.37
C VAL A 385 4.90 -24.06 3.34
N ARG A 386 6.14 -24.37 3.78
CA ARG A 386 7.21 -24.77 2.88
C ARG A 386 6.89 -26.11 2.22
N GLY A 387 6.49 -27.12 3.01
CA GLY A 387 6.06 -28.40 2.46
C GLY A 387 4.88 -28.26 1.50
N ALA A 388 3.85 -27.48 1.90
CA ALA A 388 2.66 -27.26 1.09
C ALA A 388 2.92 -26.50 -0.23
N LEU A 389 3.89 -25.57 -0.27
CA LEU A 389 4.27 -24.85 -1.48
C LEU A 389 5.26 -25.63 -2.36
N ASP A 390 6.09 -26.49 -1.76
CA ASP A 390 6.99 -27.40 -2.48
C ASP A 390 6.18 -28.47 -3.26
N GLU A 391 5.05 -28.93 -2.72
CA GLU A 391 4.10 -29.82 -3.41
C GLU A 391 3.51 -29.21 -4.70
N VAL A 392 3.30 -27.89 -4.73
CA VAL A 392 2.75 -27.18 -5.90
C VAL A 392 3.82 -26.83 -6.93
N THR A 393 5.08 -26.68 -6.50
CA THR A 393 6.20 -26.36 -7.40
C THR A 393 6.87 -27.61 -8.01
N GLY A 394 6.76 -28.78 -7.38
CA GLY A 394 7.28 -30.05 -7.88
C GLY A 394 6.62 -30.59 -9.16
N ASP A 395 5.43 -30.09 -9.53
CA ASP A 395 4.66 -30.49 -10.71
C ASP A 395 4.95 -29.62 -11.97
N GLN A 396 6.01 -28.80 -11.97
CA GLN A 396 6.47 -28.17 -13.21
C GLN A 396 7.05 -29.22 -14.18
N PRO A 397 6.51 -29.41 -15.40
CA PRO A 397 7.27 -30.10 -16.43
C PRO A 397 8.48 -29.25 -16.78
N ALA A 398 9.67 -29.86 -16.74
CA ALA A 398 10.91 -29.22 -17.16
C ALA A 398 10.70 -28.57 -18.53
N GLY A 399 10.87 -27.25 -18.59
CA GLY A 399 10.78 -26.50 -19.83
C GLY A 399 11.77 -27.08 -20.84
N ASP A 400 11.23 -27.61 -21.93
CA ASP A 400 11.97 -28.18 -23.04
C ASP A 400 12.74 -27.03 -23.73
N HIS A 401 13.94 -26.76 -23.24
CA HIS A 401 14.93 -25.98 -23.99
C HIS A 401 15.57 -26.89 -25.03
N SER A 402 14.78 -27.36 -26.00
CA SER A 402 15.32 -27.88 -27.24
C SER A 402 15.93 -26.71 -28.00
N ALA A 403 17.26 -26.66 -28.00
CA ALA A 403 18.04 -25.79 -28.84
C ALA A 403 17.67 -26.05 -30.30
N ASP A 404 16.97 -25.09 -30.90
CA ASP A 404 16.81 -24.99 -32.35
C ASP A 404 18.14 -24.46 -32.91
N SER A 405 19.11 -25.36 -33.05
CA SER A 405 20.29 -25.13 -33.87
C SER A 405 19.86 -25.32 -35.33
N GLY A 406 19.51 -24.22 -35.98
CA GLY A 406 19.27 -24.17 -37.42
C GLY A 406 20.49 -24.66 -38.21
N GLY A 407 20.20 -25.52 -39.18
CA GLY A 407 21.01 -25.76 -40.38
C GLY A 407 20.39 -25.07 -41.57
#